data_AF-A0A846MA55-F1
#
_entry.id   AF-A0A846MA55-F1
#
_cell.length_a   1.000
_cell.length_b   1.000
_cell.length_c   1.000
_cell.angle_alpha   90.00
_cell.angle_beta   90.00
_cell.angle_gamma   90.00
#
_symmetry.space_group_name_H-M   'P 1'
#
loop_
_entity.id
_entity.type
_entity.pdbx_description
1 polymer ?
#
loop_
_entity_poly.entity_id
_entity_poly.type
_entity_poly.pdbx_seq_one_letter_code
_entity_poly.pdbx_strand_id
1 'polypeptide(L)' 'MALRDLFLQVMKTYLQEKRERFSKEQPVFQLVMKAIPQAIEKLPFIPQDRYVIKGSVGQGVWTDVPWVAMMDKTVTTST' A
#
# COMPACT_ATOMS: atom_id res chain seq x y z
N MET A 1 -4.72 13.36 5.80
CA MET A 1 -3.95 12.62 6.83
C MET A 1 -2.49 12.63 6.44
N ALA A 2 -1.58 12.71 7.41
CA ALA A 2 -0.16 12.61 7.12
C ALA A 2 0.21 11.16 6.75
N LEU A 3 1.26 10.97 5.95
CA LEU A 3 1.73 9.63 5.54
C LEU A 3 1.99 8.71 6.75
N ARG A 4 2.56 9.27 7.83
CA ARG A 4 2.79 8.59 9.10
C ARG A 4 1.51 7.97 9.68
N ASP A 5 0.40 8.70 9.66
CA ASP A 5 -0.85 8.27 10.27
C ASP A 5 -1.48 7.11 9.49
N LEU A 6 -1.31 7.09 8.17
CA LEU A 6 -1.75 5.98 7.32
C LEU A 6 -1.02 4.68 7.68
N PHE A 7 0.31 4.73 7.83
CA PHE A 7 1.09 3.56 8.25
C PHE A 7 0.74 3.10 9.68
N LEU A 8 0.54 4.04 10.61
CA LEU A 8 0.07 3.70 11.96
C LEU A 8 -1.29 3.00 11.95
N GLN A 9 -2.20 3.42 11.06
CA GLN A 9 -3.50 2.79 10.93
C GLN A 9 -3.37 1.35 10.41
N VAL A 10 -2.49 1.10 9.44
CA VAL A 10 -2.17 -0.28 9.00
C VAL A 10 -1.63 -1.12 10.15
N MET A 11 -0.66 -0.61 10.92
CA MET A 11 -0.10 -1.34 12.08
C MET A 11 -1.16 -1.66 13.14
N LYS A 12 -2.16 -0.80 13.30
CA LYS A 12 -3.25 -0.99 14.27
C LYS A 12 -4.27 -2.03 13.80
N THR A 13 -4.62 -2.06 12.52
CA THR A 13 -5.78 -2.86 12.06
C THR A 13 -5.42 -4.12 11.28
N TYR A 14 -4.24 -4.21 10.66
CA TYR A 14 -3.91 -5.30 9.72
C TYR A 14 -3.97 -6.69 10.35
N LEU A 15 -3.42 -6.87 11.56
CA LEU A 15 -3.40 -8.18 12.23
C LEU A 15 -4.79 -8.69 12.62
N GLN A 16 -5.74 -7.79 12.82
CA GLN A 16 -7.13 -8.15 13.10
C GLN A 16 -7.86 -8.46 11.79
N GLU A 17 -7.83 -7.53 10.83
CA GLU A 17 -8.54 -7.65 9.55
C GLU A 17 -8.05 -8.87 8.72
N LYS A 18 -6.76 -9.22 8.79
CA LYS A 18 -6.22 -10.39 8.06
C LYS A 18 -6.78 -11.74 8.51
N ARG A 19 -7.41 -11.81 9.70
CA ARG A 19 -8.06 -13.02 10.22
C ARG A 19 -9.44 -13.24 9.62
N GLU A 20 -10.02 -12.20 9.05
CA GLU A 20 -11.30 -12.26 8.35
C GLU A 20 -11.10 -12.74 6.91
N ARG A 21 -12.20 -13.08 6.25
CA ARG A 21 -12.17 -13.45 4.84
C ARG A 21 -11.62 -12.28 4.02
N PHE A 22 -10.71 -12.59 3.09
CA PHE A 22 -10.16 -11.61 2.16
C PHE A 22 -11.28 -10.82 1.46
N SER A 23 -11.24 -9.49 1.62
CA SER A 23 -12.17 -8.57 0.99
C SER A 23 -11.45 -7.31 0.54
N LYS A 24 -11.74 -6.88 -0.69
CA LYS A 24 -11.23 -5.61 -1.22
C LYS A 24 -11.93 -4.40 -0.58
N GLU A 25 -13.05 -4.61 0.10
CA GLU A 25 -13.81 -3.53 0.75
C GLU A 25 -13.29 -3.21 2.15
N GLN A 26 -12.44 -4.07 2.71
CA GLN A 26 -11.87 -3.85 4.04
C GLN A 26 -11.02 -2.57 4.09
N PRO A 27 -11.11 -1.78 5.18
CA PRO A 27 -10.33 -0.55 5.32
C PRO A 27 -8.83 -0.76 5.14
N VAL A 28 -8.25 -1.82 5.70
CA VAL A 28 -6.81 -2.04 5.59
C VAL A 28 -6.36 -2.37 4.16
N PHE A 29 -7.22 -3.01 3.37
CA PHE A 29 -6.98 -3.19 1.94
C PHE A 29 -6.84 -1.84 1.26
N GLN A 30 -7.78 -0.91 1.47
CA GLN A 30 -7.74 0.41 0.84
C GLN A 30 -6.55 1.26 1.31
N LEU A 31 -6.15 1.13 2.58
CA LEU A 31 -4.97 1.83 3.12
C LEU A 31 -3.69 1.44 2.38
N VAL A 32 -3.41 0.13 2.30
CA VAL A 32 -2.18 -0.37 1.69
C VAL A 32 -2.21 -0.23 0.17
N MET A 33 -3.33 -0.58 -0.47
CA MET A 33 -3.42 -0.64 -1.93
C MET A 33 -3.61 0.72 -2.59
N LYS A 34 -4.10 1.74 -1.86
CA LYS A 34 -4.43 3.05 -2.45
C LYS A 34 -3.96 4.23 -1.62
N ALA A 35 -4.40 4.35 -0.37
CA ALA A 35 -4.21 5.58 0.39
C ALA A 35 -2.73 5.92 0.61
N ILE A 36 -1.92 4.91 0.96
CA ILE A 36 -0.47 5.07 1.14
C ILE A 36 0.22 5.36 -0.20
N PRO A 37 0.04 4.55 -1.28
CA PRO A 37 0.59 4.86 -2.59
C PRO A 37 0.28 6.28 -3.06
N GLN A 38 -0.99 6.70 -3.01
CA GLN A 38 -1.43 8.03 -3.43
C GLN A 38 -0.82 9.14 -2.57
N ALA A 39 -0.63 8.91 -1.27
CA ALA A 39 0.01 9.88 -0.40
C ALA A 39 1.49 10.07 -0.74
N ILE A 40 2.19 9.00 -1.10
CA ILE A 40 3.60 9.06 -1.54
C ILE A 40 3.70 9.74 -2.92
N GLU A 41 2.82 9.40 -3.87
CA GLU A 41 2.77 9.99 -5.22
C GLU A 41 2.53 11.51 -5.22
N LYS A 42 1.92 12.04 -4.15
CA LYS A 42 1.64 13.48 -3.98
C LYS A 42 2.80 14.26 -3.34
N LEU A 43 3.87 13.58 -2.90
CA LEU A 43 5.02 14.27 -2.34
C LEU A 43 5.75 15.06 -3.44
N PRO A 44 6.10 16.34 -3.21
CA PRO A 44 6.59 17.23 -4.25
C PRO A 44 7.96 16.83 -4.82
N PHE A 45 8.68 15.96 -4.13
CA PHE A 45 10.01 15.48 -4.50
C PHE A 45 10.01 14.08 -5.14
N ILE A 46 8.83 13.51 -5.43
CA ILE A 46 8.71 12.21 -6.11
C ILE A 46 8.40 12.46 -7.59
N PRO A 47 9.33 12.18 -8.52
CA PRO A 47 9.07 12.29 -9.96
C PRO A 47 8.10 11.21 -10.41
N GLN A 48 6.87 11.61 -10.77
CA GLN A 48 5.80 10.71 -11.16
C GLN A 48 6.06 10.01 -12.51
N ASP A 49 6.91 10.57 -13.34
CA ASP A 49 7.36 9.98 -14.60
C ASP A 49 8.35 8.82 -14.37
N ARG A 50 9.22 8.94 -13.35
CA ARG A 50 10.25 7.94 -13.04
C ARG A 50 9.80 6.81 -12.13
N TYR A 51 8.94 7.06 -11.15
CA TYR A 51 8.57 6.05 -10.16
C TYR A 51 7.12 5.60 -10.28
N VAL A 52 6.89 4.32 -9.99
CA VAL A 52 5.54 3.76 -9.78
C VAL A 52 5.47 3.20 -8.36
N ILE A 53 4.42 3.55 -7.63
CA ILE A 53 4.22 3.12 -6.25
C ILE A 53 3.07 2.12 -6.21
N LYS A 54 3.30 0.96 -5.60
CA LYS A 54 2.29 -0.10 -5.46
C LYS A 54 2.24 -0.60 -4.03
N GLY A 55 1.04 -0.93 -3.58
CA GLY A 55 0.83 -1.70 -2.37
C GLY A 55 0.42 -3.13 -2.70
N SER A 56 0.64 -4.04 -1.74
CA SER A 56 0.08 -5.40 -1.78
C SER A 56 -0.26 -5.88 -0.38
N VAL A 57 -1.42 -6.53 -0.30
CA VAL A 57 -1.88 -7.28 0.88
C VAL A 57 -2.07 -8.77 0.55
N GLY A 58 -1.50 -9.23 -0.57
CA GLY A 58 -1.68 -10.57 -1.11
C GLY A 58 -2.68 -10.64 -2.27
N GLN A 59 -2.70 -11.77 -2.98
CA GLN A 59 -3.51 -11.99 -4.17
C GLN A 59 -4.58 -13.06 -3.90
N GLY A 60 -5.73 -12.62 -3.38
CA GLY A 60 -6.87 -13.50 -3.06
C GLY A 60 -6.83 -14.12 -1.65
N VAL A 61 -5.67 -14.09 -1.01
CA VAL A 61 -5.46 -14.39 0.42
C VAL A 61 -4.62 -13.30 1.05
N TRP A 62 -4.81 -13.05 2.35
CA TRP A 62 -3.98 -12.11 3.08
C TRP A 62 -2.55 -12.62 3.20
N THR A 63 -1.57 -11.78 2.88
CA THR A 63 -0.16 -12.06 3.19
C THR A 63 0.13 -11.80 4.66
N ASP A 64 1.11 -12.50 5.23
CA ASP A 64 1.57 -12.22 6.60
C ASP A 64 2.31 -10.89 6.71
N VAL A 65 2.97 -10.47 5.62
CA VAL A 65 3.74 -9.22 5.56
C VAL A 65 3.26 -8.39 4.37
N PRO A 66 2.36 -7.42 4.57
CA PRO A 66 1.93 -6.51 3.51
C PRO A 66 3.08 -5.56 3.18
N TRP A 67 3.13 -5.07 1.95
CA TRP A 67 4.21 -4.20 1.51
C TRP A 67 3.69 -3.03 0.68
N VAL A 68 4.49 -1.97 0.66
CA VAL A 68 4.38 -0.85 -0.29
C VAL A 68 5.75 -0.67 -0.92
N ALA A 69 5.81 -0.70 -2.24
CA ALA A 69 7.04 -0.60 -3.02
C ALA A 69 7.00 0.65 -3.90
N MET A 70 8.13 1.32 -4.01
CA MET A 70 8.39 2.37 -5.00
C MET A 70 9.41 1.80 -5.99
N MET A 71 9.00 1.66 -7.25
CA MET A 71 9.82 1.04 -8.30
C MET A 71 10.22 2.09 -9.32
N ASP A 72 11.49 2.06 -9.73
CA ASP A 72 11.97 2.86 -10.86
C ASP A 72 11.47 2.23 -12.16
N LYS A 73 10.67 2.98 -12.92
CA LYS A 73 10.05 2.52 -14.18
C LYS A 73 11.09 2.20 -15.26
N THR A 74 12.31 2.72 -15.16
CA THR A 74 13.40 2.36 -16.07
C THR A 74 13.93 0.94 -15.84
N VAL A 75 13.64 0.36 -14.67
CA VAL A 75 14.04 -1.01 -14.30
C VAL A 75 12.84 -1.95 -14.37
N THR A 76 11.71 -1.60 -13.76
CA THR A 76 10.49 -2.41 -13.77
C THR A 76 9.24 -1.58 -13.48
N THR A 77 8.10 -2.03 -14.00
CA THR A 77 6.77 -1.47 -13.68
C THR A 77 5.84 -2.49 -13.02
N SER A 78 6.31 -3.71 -12.78
CA SER A 78 5.55 -4.81 -12.18
C SER A 78 6.32 -5.50 -11.05
N THR A 79 5.54 -6.14 -10.18
CA THR A 79 5.98 -6.93 -9.01
C THR A 79 5.44 -8.34 -9.14
#